data_AF-R5AUM7-F1
#
_entry.id   AF-R5AUM7-F1
#
_cell.length_a   1.000
_cell.length_b   1.000
_cell.length_c   1.000
_cell.angle_alpha   90.00
_cell.angle_beta   90.00
_cell.angle_gamma   90.00
#
_symmetry.space_group_name_H-M   'P 1'
#
loop_
_entity.id
_entity.type
_entity.pdbx_description
1 polymer ?
#
loop_
_entity_poly.entity_id
_entity_poly.type
_entity_poly.pdbx_seq_one_letter_code
_entity_poly.pdbx_strand_id
1 'polypeptide(L)'
;MDYYNRIRNLASVVPTEIVDFSQPRKYSSPPTQASSDFITNKEQGDWAERLLLDAINAASRNYVAVHYGKNDDLVAGDVGFDEFYEEFQNELDTIGKRPDILIFNKSDFREDLGLDISRVPHDELDEYVRKAIAGIEVRSSAFLIDRYEQYMNERTEQNIAMALELKNEILAKYTALLNHPVRCRYRALLEALDRDTVHTLSFSVPGWRASADLVQLNGCLRNLKSYLKIIQKRDYLSITPKVEDLKVVYKWIENFNVPHFYFQVFFDKIYGISFERILSIISDSDNEGCIFSVEQDTKNHNKTTIKIKSSIGDVIAHKVDEPSHHSVRRELTRGRLLFHVAFNGGTAYLDVDNLISLLNIDRENF
;
A
#
# COMPACT_ATOMS: atom_id res chain seq x y z
N MET A 1 -13.03 23.57 -12.94
CA MET A 1 -12.91 22.33 -13.73
C MET A 1 -13.41 21.20 -12.86
N ASP A 2 -14.33 20.40 -13.36
CA ASP A 2 -14.92 19.30 -12.60
C ASP A 2 -13.88 18.27 -12.15
N TYR A 3 -14.11 17.53 -11.05
CA TYR A 3 -13.14 16.59 -10.47
C TYR A 3 -12.76 15.50 -11.48
N TYR A 4 -13.73 14.85 -12.11
CA TYR A 4 -13.49 13.85 -13.15
C TYR A 4 -12.62 14.40 -14.29
N ASN A 5 -12.80 15.65 -14.71
CA ASN A 5 -11.98 16.24 -15.76
C ASN A 5 -10.50 16.39 -15.37
N ARG A 6 -10.20 16.68 -14.08
CA ARG A 6 -8.81 16.68 -13.59
C ARG A 6 -8.23 15.28 -13.59
N ILE A 7 -8.98 14.31 -13.08
CA ILE A 7 -8.59 12.90 -13.06
C ILE A 7 -8.36 12.34 -14.46
N ARG A 8 -9.23 12.66 -15.41
CA ARG A 8 -9.09 12.29 -16.83
C ARG A 8 -7.82 12.85 -17.45
N ASN A 9 -7.50 14.11 -17.18
CA ASN A 9 -6.26 14.72 -17.68
C ASN A 9 -5.02 14.03 -17.10
N LEU A 10 -5.00 13.78 -15.78
CA LEU A 10 -3.90 13.06 -15.15
C LEU A 10 -3.77 11.63 -15.68
N ALA A 11 -4.88 10.89 -15.77
CA ALA A 11 -4.90 9.53 -16.31
C ALA A 11 -4.36 9.46 -17.74
N SER A 12 -4.57 10.51 -18.56
CA SER A 12 -4.06 10.57 -19.94
C SER A 12 -2.54 10.73 -20.05
N VAL A 13 -1.88 11.16 -18.98
CA VAL A 13 -0.40 11.34 -18.93
C VAL A 13 0.29 10.28 -18.08
N VAL A 14 -0.45 9.34 -17.47
CA VAL A 14 0.16 8.18 -16.80
C VAL A 14 0.80 7.26 -17.86
N PRO A 15 2.06 6.82 -17.67
CA PRO A 15 2.69 5.85 -18.56
C PRO A 15 1.88 4.55 -18.67
N THR A 16 1.66 4.08 -19.90
CA THR A 16 0.85 2.88 -20.17
C THR A 16 1.52 1.61 -19.67
N GLU A 17 2.85 1.64 -19.48
CA GLU A 17 3.64 0.59 -18.85
C GLU A 17 3.28 0.39 -17.37
N ILE A 18 2.77 1.43 -16.69
CA ILE A 18 2.27 1.34 -15.32
C ILE A 18 0.79 0.97 -15.34
N VAL A 19 -0.04 1.82 -15.96
CA VAL A 19 -1.49 1.60 -16.10
C VAL A 19 -2.00 2.16 -17.43
N ASP A 20 -2.54 1.28 -18.28
CA ASP A 20 -3.22 1.72 -19.49
C ASP A 20 -4.73 1.90 -19.24
N PHE A 21 -5.16 3.14 -19.00
CA PHE A 21 -6.58 3.50 -18.80
C PHE A 21 -7.43 3.40 -20.08
N SER A 22 -6.81 3.27 -21.27
CA SER A 22 -7.55 3.10 -22.53
C SER A 22 -8.00 1.67 -22.77
N GLN A 23 -7.35 0.71 -22.11
CA GLN A 23 -7.67 -0.71 -22.23
C GLN A 23 -8.71 -1.14 -21.20
N PRO A 24 -9.68 -1.98 -21.59
CA PRO A 24 -10.65 -2.52 -20.65
C PRO A 24 -9.95 -3.30 -19.53
N ARG A 25 -10.60 -3.42 -18.38
CA ARG A 25 -10.12 -4.28 -17.32
C ARG A 25 -10.13 -5.74 -17.80
N LYS A 26 -9.21 -6.56 -17.27
CA LYS A 26 -9.24 -8.00 -17.53
C LYS A 26 -10.32 -8.64 -16.65
N TYR A 27 -11.19 -9.43 -17.28
CA TYR A 27 -12.13 -10.27 -16.54
C TYR A 27 -11.35 -11.33 -15.75
N SER A 28 -11.66 -11.49 -14.47
CA SER A 28 -11.03 -12.50 -13.61
C SER A 28 -11.99 -13.65 -13.35
N SER A 29 -11.54 -14.89 -13.47
CA SER A 29 -12.35 -16.07 -13.12
C SER A 29 -12.58 -16.16 -11.60
N PRO A 30 -13.74 -16.68 -11.14
CA PRO A 30 -14.00 -16.85 -9.72
C PRO A 30 -12.96 -17.77 -9.07
N PRO A 31 -12.43 -17.41 -7.89
CA PRO A 31 -11.61 -18.33 -7.13
C PRO A 31 -12.46 -19.52 -6.66
N THR A 32 -11.87 -20.71 -6.65
CA THR A 32 -12.59 -21.95 -6.29
C THR A 32 -12.63 -22.21 -4.80
N GLN A 33 -11.64 -21.72 -4.03
CA GLN A 33 -11.55 -21.93 -2.60
C GLN A 33 -10.87 -20.76 -1.88
N ALA A 34 -11.36 -20.42 -0.69
CA ALA A 34 -10.70 -19.49 0.22
C ALA A 34 -9.64 -20.18 1.10
N SER A 35 -8.56 -19.46 1.40
CA SER A 35 -7.52 -19.87 2.35
C SER A 35 -7.71 -19.18 3.70
N SER A 36 -7.15 -19.75 4.77
CA SER A 36 -7.12 -19.11 6.10
C SER A 36 -6.48 -17.73 6.08
N ASP A 37 -5.38 -17.57 5.33
CA ASP A 37 -4.69 -16.28 5.17
C ASP A 37 -5.57 -15.25 4.47
N PHE A 38 -6.34 -15.68 3.44
CA PHE A 38 -7.26 -14.79 2.74
C PHE A 38 -8.35 -14.28 3.68
N ILE A 39 -8.97 -15.16 4.46
CA ILE A 39 -10.02 -14.76 5.41
C ILE A 39 -9.44 -13.86 6.50
N THR A 40 -8.27 -14.18 7.05
CA THR A 40 -7.63 -13.34 8.07
C THR A 40 -7.29 -11.94 7.53
N ASN A 41 -6.82 -11.84 6.28
CA ASN A 41 -6.58 -10.54 5.64
C ASN A 41 -7.89 -9.78 5.38
N LYS A 42 -8.98 -10.48 5.03
CA LYS A 42 -10.32 -9.88 4.91
C LYS A 42 -10.78 -9.32 6.26
N GLU A 43 -10.74 -10.12 7.32
CA GLU A 43 -11.10 -9.69 8.69
C GLU A 43 -10.29 -8.47 9.16
N GLN A 44 -9.01 -8.40 8.79
CA GLN A 44 -8.18 -7.24 9.07
C GLN A 44 -8.62 -6.00 8.26
N GLY A 45 -9.06 -6.19 7.00
CA GLY A 45 -9.66 -5.14 6.18
C GLY A 45 -10.97 -4.63 6.79
N ASP A 46 -11.90 -5.54 7.08
CA ASP A 46 -13.20 -5.24 7.69
C ASP A 46 -13.05 -4.55 9.06
N TRP A 47 -12.01 -4.90 9.82
CA TRP A 47 -11.64 -4.18 11.04
C TRP A 47 -11.14 -2.75 10.76
N ALA A 48 -10.24 -2.58 9.80
CA ALA A 48 -9.69 -1.27 9.44
C ALA A 48 -10.80 -0.32 8.93
N GLU A 49 -11.77 -0.83 8.19
CA GLU A 49 -12.94 -0.09 7.73
C GLU A 49 -13.82 0.36 8.89
N ARG A 50 -14.19 -0.56 9.79
CA ARG A 50 -14.98 -0.25 11.00
C ARG A 50 -14.27 0.78 11.89
N LEU A 51 -12.96 0.61 12.08
CA LEU A 51 -12.13 1.54 12.86
C LEU A 51 -12.22 2.98 12.32
N LEU A 52 -12.17 3.15 11.01
CA LEU A 52 -12.29 4.46 10.36
C LEU A 52 -13.71 5.01 10.41
N LEU A 53 -14.72 4.18 10.12
CA LEU A 53 -16.13 4.55 10.22
C LEU A 53 -16.45 5.09 11.61
N ASP A 54 -16.09 4.34 12.65
CA ASP A 54 -16.34 4.71 14.04
C ASP A 54 -15.60 5.99 14.42
N ALA A 55 -14.33 6.12 14.05
CA ALA A 55 -13.52 7.29 14.37
C ALA A 55 -14.06 8.57 13.71
N ILE A 56 -14.43 8.52 12.42
CA ILE A 56 -14.96 9.69 11.70
C ILE A 56 -16.34 10.07 12.25
N ASN A 57 -17.23 9.10 12.46
CA ASN A 57 -18.57 9.35 12.97
C ASN A 57 -18.59 9.85 14.42
N ALA A 58 -17.63 9.41 15.24
CA ALA A 58 -17.47 9.90 16.61
C ALA A 58 -16.88 11.32 16.66
N ALA A 59 -15.95 11.64 15.75
CA ALA A 59 -15.30 12.94 15.73
C ALA A 59 -16.17 14.03 15.08
N SER A 60 -17.00 13.68 14.08
CA SER A 60 -17.64 14.69 13.24
C SER A 60 -19.03 15.16 13.69
N ARG A 61 -19.23 16.48 13.63
CA ARG A 61 -20.49 17.16 13.88
C ARG A 61 -21.40 17.25 12.67
N ASN A 62 -20.87 17.59 11.48
CA ASN A 62 -21.70 17.79 10.29
C ASN A 62 -21.45 16.77 9.17
N TYR A 63 -20.54 15.81 9.37
CA TYR A 63 -20.30 14.73 8.42
C TYR A 63 -20.67 13.37 8.98
N VAL A 64 -20.99 12.44 8.08
CA VAL A 64 -21.26 11.04 8.41
C VAL A 64 -20.55 10.14 7.40
N ALA A 65 -19.85 9.15 7.93
CA ALA A 65 -19.22 8.08 7.19
C ALA A 65 -20.18 6.88 7.12
N VAL A 66 -20.40 6.39 5.91
CA VAL A 66 -21.34 5.31 5.59
C VAL A 66 -20.56 4.22 4.85
N HIS A 67 -20.78 2.97 5.24
CA HIS A 67 -20.20 1.82 4.57
C HIS A 67 -20.89 1.58 3.21
N TYR A 68 -20.11 1.48 2.13
CA TYR A 68 -20.62 1.36 0.76
C TYR A 68 -19.99 0.20 -0.02
N GLY A 69 -18.75 -0.17 0.31
CA GLY A 69 -18.07 -1.31 -0.32
C GLY A 69 -18.91 -2.58 -0.19
N LYS A 70 -18.91 -3.43 -1.22
CA LYS A 70 -19.70 -4.68 -1.18
C LYS A 70 -19.21 -5.55 -0.03
N ASN A 71 -20.08 -5.75 0.96
CA ASN A 71 -19.80 -6.57 2.12
C ASN A 71 -20.65 -7.83 2.09
N ASP A 72 -20.00 -8.94 1.80
CA ASP A 72 -20.63 -10.25 1.92
C ASP A 72 -19.69 -11.28 2.56
N ASP A 73 -20.27 -12.09 3.44
CA ASP A 73 -19.59 -13.18 4.15
C ASP A 73 -19.30 -14.38 3.23
N LEU A 74 -19.79 -14.34 2.00
CA LEU A 74 -19.60 -15.37 0.98
C LEU A 74 -18.13 -15.46 0.60
N VAL A 75 -17.54 -16.62 0.85
CA VAL A 75 -16.18 -16.93 0.42
C VAL A 75 -16.20 -18.02 -0.63
N ALA A 76 -15.14 -18.08 -1.43
CA ALA A 76 -14.98 -19.11 -2.44
C ALA A 76 -15.13 -20.52 -1.85
N GLY A 77 -16.11 -21.27 -2.36
CA GLY A 77 -16.51 -22.59 -1.88
C GLY A 77 -17.83 -22.62 -1.10
N ASP A 78 -18.42 -21.45 -0.79
CA ASP A 78 -19.77 -21.33 -0.26
C ASP A 78 -20.83 -21.47 -1.37
N VAL A 79 -22.05 -21.85 -0.98
CA VAL A 79 -23.20 -21.92 -1.88
C VAL A 79 -23.60 -20.48 -2.28
N GLY A 80 -23.76 -20.22 -3.58
CA GLY A 80 -24.12 -18.89 -4.09
C GLY A 80 -22.93 -17.99 -4.46
N PHE A 81 -21.69 -18.45 -4.27
CA PHE A 81 -20.50 -17.63 -4.53
C PHE A 81 -20.30 -17.30 -6.01
N ASP A 82 -20.60 -18.24 -6.91
CA ASP A 82 -20.39 -18.04 -8.34
C ASP A 82 -21.36 -16.98 -8.89
N GLU A 83 -22.65 -17.03 -8.52
CA GLU A 83 -23.63 -16.01 -8.90
C GLU A 83 -23.24 -14.63 -8.34
N PHE A 84 -22.88 -14.57 -7.05
CA PHE A 84 -22.40 -13.33 -6.42
C PHE A 84 -21.18 -12.75 -7.14
N TYR A 85 -20.23 -13.60 -7.52
CA TYR A 85 -19.02 -13.17 -8.20
C TYR A 85 -19.32 -12.64 -9.61
N GLU A 86 -20.24 -13.26 -10.36
CA GLU A 86 -20.70 -12.74 -11.64
C GLU A 86 -21.39 -11.39 -11.51
N GLU A 87 -22.29 -11.23 -10.54
CA GLU A 87 -22.93 -9.94 -10.23
C GLU A 87 -21.90 -8.86 -9.86
N PHE A 88 -20.88 -9.22 -9.09
CA PHE A 88 -19.76 -8.32 -8.77
C PHE A 88 -18.97 -7.91 -10.02
N GLN A 89 -18.66 -8.84 -10.92
CA GLN A 89 -17.98 -8.50 -12.18
C GLN A 89 -18.83 -7.54 -13.04
N ASN A 90 -20.13 -7.80 -13.16
CA ASN A 90 -21.06 -6.96 -13.91
C ASN A 90 -21.16 -5.55 -13.31
N GLU A 91 -21.18 -5.43 -11.98
CA GLU A 91 -21.20 -4.13 -11.31
C GLU A 91 -19.92 -3.34 -11.57
N LEU A 92 -18.74 -3.99 -11.48
CA LEU A 92 -17.45 -3.36 -11.82
C LEU A 92 -17.43 -2.84 -13.28
N ASP A 93 -18.04 -3.59 -14.20
CA ASP A 93 -18.15 -3.20 -15.61
C ASP A 93 -19.25 -2.17 -15.87
N THR A 94 -20.15 -1.93 -14.93
CA THR A 94 -21.23 -0.95 -15.06
C THR A 94 -20.83 0.37 -14.44
N ILE A 95 -20.60 0.36 -13.13
CA ILE A 95 -20.33 1.57 -12.34
C ILE A 95 -18.88 1.73 -11.91
N GLY A 96 -18.06 0.69 -12.00
CA GLY A 96 -16.71 0.67 -11.41
C GLY A 96 -16.72 0.09 -9.99
N LYS A 97 -15.63 0.30 -9.25
CA LYS A 97 -15.50 -0.25 -7.88
C LYS A 97 -16.10 0.72 -6.87
N ARG A 98 -17.04 0.22 -6.06
CA ARG A 98 -17.53 0.93 -4.86
C ARG A 98 -16.36 1.17 -3.88
N PRO A 99 -16.06 2.42 -3.46
CA PRO A 99 -15.21 2.65 -2.30
C PRO A 99 -15.82 1.99 -1.07
N ASP A 100 -14.95 1.62 -0.13
CA ASP A 100 -15.37 0.96 1.11
C ASP A 100 -16.23 1.87 1.98
N ILE A 101 -15.91 3.17 2.01
CA ILE A 101 -16.60 4.19 2.80
C ILE A 101 -16.96 5.39 1.91
N LEU A 102 -18.17 5.94 2.11
CA LEU A 102 -18.58 7.25 1.60
C LEU A 102 -18.73 8.24 2.75
N ILE A 103 -18.33 9.49 2.53
CA ILE A 103 -18.55 10.59 3.48
C ILE A 103 -19.63 11.52 2.91
N PHE A 104 -20.65 11.80 3.71
CA PHE A 104 -21.73 12.72 3.36
C PHE A 104 -21.79 13.91 4.33
N ASN A 105 -22.33 15.04 3.86
CA ASN A 105 -22.89 16.02 4.79
C ASN A 105 -24.09 15.38 5.51
N LYS A 106 -24.25 15.63 6.80
CA LYS A 106 -25.40 15.14 7.58
C LYS A 106 -26.75 15.62 7.03
N SER A 107 -26.77 16.78 6.36
CA SER A 107 -27.98 17.28 5.67
C SER A 107 -28.42 16.41 4.49
N ASP A 108 -27.49 15.68 3.87
CA ASP A 108 -27.75 14.78 2.75
C ASP A 108 -27.93 13.33 3.21
N PHE A 109 -27.64 13.02 4.48
CA PHE A 109 -27.71 11.68 5.04
C PHE A 109 -29.13 11.11 5.01
N ARG A 110 -29.24 9.89 4.49
CA ARG A 110 -30.48 9.11 4.43
C ARG A 110 -30.60 8.21 5.65
N GLU A 111 -31.25 8.71 6.71
CA GLU A 111 -31.48 7.93 7.95
C GLU A 111 -32.22 6.61 7.70
N ASP A 112 -33.08 6.55 6.69
CA ASP A 112 -33.82 5.34 6.31
C ASP A 112 -32.93 4.22 5.75
N LEU A 113 -31.76 4.58 5.19
CA LEU A 113 -30.77 3.62 4.69
C LEU A 113 -29.76 3.20 5.77
N GLY A 114 -29.61 4.01 6.82
CA GLY A 114 -28.66 3.76 7.90
C GLY A 114 -27.19 3.98 7.51
N LEU A 115 -26.28 3.39 8.29
CA LEU A 115 -24.82 3.56 8.12
C LEU A 115 -24.18 2.49 7.21
N ASP A 116 -24.96 1.55 6.70
CA ASP A 116 -24.47 0.48 5.84
C ASP A 116 -25.42 0.32 4.64
N ILE A 117 -24.92 0.71 3.47
CA ILE A 117 -25.62 0.60 2.20
C ILE A 117 -24.95 -0.39 1.24
N SER A 118 -24.04 -1.22 1.75
CA SER A 118 -23.26 -2.20 0.97
C SER A 118 -24.11 -3.20 0.19
N ARG A 119 -25.27 -3.56 0.76
CA ARG A 119 -26.22 -4.53 0.20
C ARG A 119 -27.31 -3.92 -0.66
N VAL A 120 -27.38 -2.59 -0.75
CA VAL A 120 -28.37 -1.92 -1.57
C VAL A 120 -27.90 -1.93 -3.04
N PRO A 121 -28.78 -2.29 -4.00
CA PRO A 121 -28.48 -2.24 -5.43
C PRO A 121 -27.98 -0.85 -5.86
N HIS A 122 -27.02 -0.81 -6.79
CA HIS A 122 -26.38 0.46 -7.14
C HIS A 122 -27.35 1.43 -7.81
N ASP A 123 -28.27 0.93 -8.63
CA ASP A 123 -29.27 1.71 -9.36
C ASP A 123 -30.24 2.47 -8.44
N GLU A 124 -30.48 1.97 -7.23
CA GLU A 124 -31.24 2.67 -6.19
C GLU A 124 -30.40 3.74 -5.45
N LEU A 125 -29.07 3.62 -5.49
CA LEU A 125 -28.14 4.47 -4.76
C LEU A 125 -27.49 5.57 -5.61
N ASP A 126 -27.50 5.47 -6.94
CA ASP A 126 -26.67 6.32 -7.81
C ASP A 126 -26.84 7.83 -7.52
N GLU A 127 -28.07 8.31 -7.41
CA GLU A 127 -28.36 9.72 -7.08
C GLU A 127 -27.93 10.09 -5.65
N TYR A 128 -27.99 9.15 -4.72
CA TYR A 128 -27.52 9.36 -3.36
C TYR A 128 -25.99 9.42 -3.31
N VAL A 129 -25.31 8.47 -3.97
CA VAL A 129 -23.83 8.39 -4.05
C VAL A 129 -23.23 9.67 -4.62
N ARG A 130 -23.86 10.31 -5.61
CA ARG A 130 -23.38 11.60 -6.16
C ARG A 130 -23.36 12.75 -5.16
N LYS A 131 -24.06 12.62 -4.02
CA LYS A 131 -24.03 13.62 -2.93
C LYS A 131 -22.87 13.42 -1.96
N ALA A 132 -22.13 12.31 -2.05
CA ALA A 132 -20.97 12.08 -1.22
C ALA A 132 -19.90 13.14 -1.53
N ILE A 133 -19.23 13.63 -0.49
CA ILE A 133 -18.11 14.56 -0.63
C ILE A 133 -16.79 13.82 -0.87
N ALA A 134 -16.72 12.56 -0.46
CA ALA A 134 -15.54 11.71 -0.61
C ALA A 134 -15.93 10.22 -0.64
N GLY A 135 -15.21 9.45 -1.45
CA GLY A 135 -15.11 8.00 -1.37
C GLY A 135 -13.74 7.57 -0.87
N ILE A 136 -13.69 6.63 0.05
CA ILE A 136 -12.45 6.16 0.69
C ILE A 136 -12.33 4.66 0.45
N GLU A 137 -11.23 4.28 -0.17
CA GLU A 137 -10.73 2.91 -0.23
C GLU A 137 -9.79 2.67 0.95
N VAL A 138 -10.09 1.66 1.76
CA VAL A 138 -9.33 1.31 2.94
C VAL A 138 -8.38 0.14 2.63
N ARG A 139 -7.13 0.27 3.05
CA ARG A 139 -6.12 -0.78 2.98
C ARG A 139 -5.58 -1.02 4.38
N SER A 140 -5.41 -2.28 4.73
CA SER A 140 -4.84 -2.68 6.01
C SER A 140 -3.43 -3.25 5.84
N SER A 141 -2.57 -3.04 6.84
CA SER A 141 -1.21 -3.55 6.88
C SER A 141 -0.88 -4.05 8.29
N ALA A 142 -0.43 -5.31 8.37
CA ALA A 142 -0.09 -5.97 9.64
C ALA A 142 1.29 -5.54 10.16
N PHE A 143 1.46 -4.24 10.35
CA PHE A 143 2.71 -3.64 10.84
C PHE A 143 2.41 -2.54 11.86
N LEU A 144 3.37 -2.37 12.77
CA LEU A 144 3.55 -1.15 13.55
C LEU A 144 4.57 -0.29 12.80
N ILE A 145 4.12 0.78 12.15
CA ILE A 145 4.97 1.58 11.25
C ILE A 145 6.14 2.21 12.01
N ASP A 146 5.93 2.73 13.21
CA ASP A 146 6.98 3.42 13.96
C ASP A 146 8.10 2.47 14.37
N ARG A 147 7.73 1.28 14.83
CA ARG A 147 8.72 0.23 15.17
C ARG A 147 9.45 -0.28 13.94
N TYR A 148 8.74 -0.41 12.83
CA TYR A 148 9.34 -0.86 11.57
C TYR A 148 10.36 0.16 11.07
N GLU A 149 9.99 1.44 11.00
CA GLU A 149 10.88 2.52 10.56
C GLU A 149 12.09 2.65 11.47
N GLN A 150 11.91 2.61 12.79
CA GLN A 150 13.01 2.62 13.74
C GLN A 150 13.99 1.47 13.48
N TYR A 151 13.48 0.24 13.38
CA TYR A 151 14.31 -0.94 13.16
C TYR A 151 15.04 -0.89 11.81
N MET A 152 14.38 -0.40 10.75
CA MET A 152 14.99 -0.22 9.44
C MET A 152 16.10 0.83 9.46
N ASN A 153 15.86 1.98 10.08
CA ASN A 153 16.85 3.06 10.20
C ASN A 153 18.09 2.60 10.99
N GLU A 154 17.88 1.96 12.15
CA GLU A 154 18.98 1.41 12.96
C GLU A 154 19.79 0.37 12.18
N ARG A 155 19.11 -0.56 11.49
CA ARG A 155 19.77 -1.56 10.66
C ARG A 155 20.58 -0.92 9.54
N THR A 156 20.03 0.07 8.84
CA THR A 156 20.69 0.75 7.72
C THR A 156 21.93 1.51 8.21
N GLU A 157 21.81 2.33 9.27
CA GLU A 157 22.94 3.08 9.84
C GLU A 157 24.06 2.15 10.36
N GLN A 158 23.71 1.06 11.05
CA GLN A 158 24.69 0.06 11.49
C GLN A 158 25.47 -0.54 10.32
N ASN A 159 24.79 -0.88 9.22
CA ASN A 159 25.44 -1.46 8.05
C ASN A 159 26.29 -0.43 7.30
N ILE A 160 25.87 0.83 7.23
CA ILE A 160 26.69 1.92 6.68
C ILE A 160 27.98 2.07 7.50
N ALA A 161 27.87 2.12 8.83
CA ALA A 161 29.03 2.21 9.70
C ALA A 161 30.01 1.03 9.49
N MET A 162 29.50 -0.22 9.50
CA MET A 162 30.31 -1.42 9.26
C MET A 162 30.95 -1.43 7.85
N ALA A 163 30.23 -0.97 6.82
CA ALA A 163 30.76 -0.91 5.46
C ALA A 163 31.91 0.10 5.34
N LEU A 164 31.77 1.28 5.94
CA LEU A 164 32.79 2.32 5.92
C LEU A 164 34.01 1.97 6.79
N GLU A 165 33.80 1.33 7.94
CA GLU A 165 34.89 0.81 8.77
C GLU A 165 35.70 -0.26 8.02
N LEU A 166 35.01 -1.25 7.42
CA LEU A 166 35.65 -2.30 6.64
C LEU A 166 36.33 -1.76 5.39
N LYS A 167 35.76 -0.75 4.72
CA LYS A 167 36.45 -0.02 3.64
C LYS A 167 37.81 0.50 4.11
N ASN A 168 37.83 1.21 5.24
CA ASN A 168 39.05 1.82 5.77
C ASN A 168 40.08 0.76 6.17
N GLU A 169 39.64 -0.35 6.78
CA GLU A 169 40.51 -1.50 7.09
C GLU A 169 41.14 -2.07 5.81
N ILE A 170 40.35 -2.28 4.76
CA ILE A 170 40.84 -2.82 3.49
C ILE A 170 41.90 -1.91 2.88
N LEU A 171 41.62 -0.60 2.82
CA LEU A 171 42.55 0.38 2.27
C LEU A 171 43.84 0.49 3.11
N ALA A 172 43.74 0.44 4.44
CA ALA A 172 44.93 0.48 5.30
C ALA A 172 45.82 -0.76 5.13
N LYS A 173 45.23 -1.96 5.10
CA LYS A 173 45.98 -3.22 5.14
C LYS A 173 46.39 -3.76 3.78
N TYR A 174 45.58 -3.54 2.73
CA TYR A 174 45.74 -4.24 1.45
C TYR A 174 46.03 -3.33 0.25
N THR A 175 46.35 -2.04 0.45
CA THR A 175 46.67 -1.10 -0.64
C THR A 175 47.75 -1.63 -1.58
N ALA A 176 48.82 -2.23 -1.05
CA ALA A 176 49.89 -2.79 -1.88
C ALA A 176 49.39 -3.89 -2.83
N LEU A 177 48.51 -4.78 -2.35
CA LEU A 177 47.88 -5.81 -3.18
C LEU A 177 46.91 -5.21 -4.20
N LEU A 178 46.22 -4.13 -3.84
CA LEU A 178 45.25 -3.46 -4.70
C LEU A 178 45.90 -2.61 -5.81
N ASN A 179 47.16 -2.18 -5.65
CA ASN A 179 47.90 -1.44 -6.68
C ASN A 179 48.29 -2.28 -7.92
N HIS A 180 47.97 -3.58 -7.92
CA HIS A 180 48.13 -4.43 -9.09
C HIS A 180 47.22 -3.97 -10.26
N PRO A 181 47.68 -3.97 -11.52
CA PRO A 181 46.93 -3.44 -12.68
C PRO A 181 45.50 -4.00 -12.84
N VAL A 182 45.28 -5.26 -12.46
CA VAL A 182 43.96 -5.91 -12.53
C VAL A 182 43.07 -5.61 -11.31
N ARG A 183 43.67 -5.24 -10.16
CA ARG A 183 42.97 -5.07 -8.87
C ARG A 183 42.70 -3.62 -8.53
N CYS A 184 43.38 -2.67 -9.18
CA CYS A 184 43.24 -1.24 -8.92
C CYS A 184 41.80 -0.72 -9.07
N ARG A 185 40.97 -1.36 -9.89
CA ARG A 185 39.53 -1.06 -9.97
C ARG A 185 38.79 -1.22 -8.63
N TYR A 186 39.20 -2.18 -7.80
CA TYR A 186 38.62 -2.35 -6.46
C TYR A 186 39.12 -1.29 -5.49
N ARG A 187 40.35 -0.79 -5.67
CA ARG A 187 40.85 0.37 -4.91
C ARG A 187 40.03 1.61 -5.23
N ALA A 188 39.86 1.93 -6.51
CA ALA A 188 39.07 3.08 -6.94
C ALA A 188 37.62 3.00 -6.43
N LEU A 189 37.02 1.80 -6.48
CA LEU A 189 35.70 1.54 -5.92
C LEU A 189 35.65 1.79 -4.40
N LEU A 190 36.62 1.28 -3.65
CA LEU A 190 36.70 1.50 -2.20
C LEU A 190 36.91 2.98 -1.88
N GLU A 191 37.77 3.68 -2.62
CA GLU A 191 38.00 5.12 -2.46
C GLU A 191 36.72 5.92 -2.71
N ALA A 192 35.94 5.56 -3.73
CA ALA A 192 34.65 6.19 -4.06
C ALA A 192 33.48 5.83 -3.11
N LEU A 193 33.63 4.80 -2.25
CA LEU A 193 32.56 4.38 -1.34
C LEU A 193 32.40 5.32 -0.14
N ASP A 194 31.30 6.03 -0.02
CA ASP A 194 30.97 6.97 1.05
C ASP A 194 29.49 6.82 1.48
N ARG A 195 29.00 7.72 2.34
CA ARG A 195 27.61 7.67 2.82
C ARG A 195 26.56 7.85 1.73
N ASP A 196 26.89 8.46 0.60
CA ASP A 196 25.95 8.67 -0.49
C ASP A 196 26.05 7.52 -1.50
N THR A 197 27.27 7.09 -1.84
CA THR A 197 27.50 6.05 -2.85
C THR A 197 27.20 4.64 -2.36
N VAL A 198 27.11 4.37 -1.05
CA VAL A 198 26.69 3.06 -0.50
C VAL A 198 25.33 2.59 -1.04
N HIS A 199 24.44 3.51 -1.41
CA HIS A 199 23.09 3.20 -1.90
C HIS A 199 23.07 2.73 -3.37
N THR A 200 24.13 2.97 -4.15
CA THR A 200 24.15 2.66 -5.59
C THR A 200 25.34 1.79 -6.00
N LEU A 201 26.43 1.83 -5.24
CA LEU A 201 27.68 1.16 -5.56
C LEU A 201 27.53 -0.36 -5.47
N SER A 202 27.87 -1.05 -6.57
CA SER A 202 27.80 -2.50 -6.66
C SER A 202 29.04 -3.08 -7.35
N PHE A 203 29.43 -4.30 -6.94
CA PHE A 203 30.57 -5.00 -7.54
C PHE A 203 30.46 -6.52 -7.43
N SER A 204 31.26 -7.21 -8.24
CA SER A 204 31.43 -8.66 -8.16
C SER A 204 32.57 -9.01 -7.20
N VAL A 205 32.32 -9.91 -6.25
CA VAL A 205 33.38 -10.40 -5.35
C VAL A 205 34.36 -11.22 -6.18
N PRO A 206 35.67 -10.96 -6.09
CA PRO A 206 36.64 -11.75 -6.83
C PRO A 206 36.74 -13.21 -6.31
N GLY A 207 37.50 -14.03 -7.03
CA GLY A 207 37.78 -15.42 -6.68
C GLY A 207 39.20 -15.63 -6.15
N TRP A 208 39.86 -14.60 -5.61
CA TRP A 208 41.30 -14.66 -5.34
C TRP A 208 41.66 -15.65 -4.22
N ARG A 209 42.62 -16.53 -4.51
CA ARG A 209 43.08 -17.60 -3.60
C ARG A 209 44.59 -17.84 -3.62
N ALA A 210 45.35 -17.02 -4.35
CA ALA A 210 46.76 -17.28 -4.62
C ALA A 210 47.71 -17.02 -3.43
N SER A 211 47.25 -16.36 -2.37
CA SER A 211 47.99 -16.17 -1.12
C SER A 211 47.03 -16.02 0.05
N ALA A 212 47.52 -16.19 1.29
CA ALA A 212 46.73 -15.99 2.50
C ALA A 212 46.11 -14.59 2.55
N ASP A 213 46.88 -13.54 2.23
CA ASP A 213 46.38 -12.16 2.22
C ASP A 213 45.31 -11.93 1.14
N LEU A 214 45.45 -12.55 -0.03
CA LEU A 214 44.43 -12.47 -1.08
C LEU A 214 43.14 -13.19 -0.68
N VAL A 215 43.23 -14.31 0.02
CA VAL A 215 42.06 -15.02 0.58
C VAL A 215 41.35 -14.13 1.60
N GLN A 216 42.10 -13.49 2.51
CA GLN A 216 41.54 -12.58 3.52
C GLN A 216 40.89 -11.36 2.87
N LEU A 217 41.58 -10.66 1.96
CA LEU A 217 41.04 -9.53 1.21
C LEU A 217 39.75 -9.92 0.47
N ASN A 218 39.71 -11.10 -0.14
CA ASN A 218 38.51 -11.59 -0.80
C ASN A 218 37.35 -11.85 0.18
N GLY A 219 37.67 -12.28 1.41
CA GLY A 219 36.73 -12.35 2.52
C GLY A 219 36.16 -10.99 2.91
N CYS A 220 37.00 -9.98 3.08
CA CYS A 220 36.58 -8.61 3.37
C CYS A 220 35.66 -8.06 2.26
N LEU A 221 36.02 -8.23 0.98
CA LEU A 221 35.18 -7.80 -0.15
C LEU A 221 33.83 -8.52 -0.18
N ARG A 222 33.76 -9.79 0.26
CA ARG A 222 32.50 -10.52 0.41
C ARG A 222 31.62 -9.92 1.50
N ASN A 223 32.20 -9.62 2.66
CA ASN A 223 31.48 -9.01 3.79
C ASN A 223 30.99 -7.59 3.43
N LEU A 224 31.83 -6.80 2.76
CA LEU A 224 31.45 -5.48 2.26
C LEU A 224 30.24 -5.60 1.31
N LYS A 225 30.27 -6.54 0.37
CA LYS A 225 29.12 -6.78 -0.52
C LYS A 225 27.86 -7.18 0.24
N SER A 226 27.96 -7.94 1.33
CA SER A 226 26.78 -8.26 2.14
C SER A 226 26.20 -7.04 2.86
N TYR A 227 27.05 -6.14 3.39
CA TYR A 227 26.57 -4.90 4.00
C TYR A 227 25.86 -4.00 2.97
N LEU A 228 26.47 -3.80 1.79
CA LEU A 228 25.87 -3.02 0.71
C LEU A 228 24.52 -3.59 0.27
N LYS A 229 24.38 -4.92 0.16
CA LYS A 229 23.10 -5.55 -0.15
C LYS A 229 22.01 -5.28 0.89
N ILE A 230 22.37 -5.15 2.17
CA ILE A 230 21.41 -4.82 3.23
C ILE A 230 20.99 -3.36 3.14
N ILE A 231 21.95 -2.44 2.93
CA ILE A 231 21.71 -0.99 2.78
C ILE A 231 20.84 -0.70 1.55
N GLN A 232 21.08 -1.40 0.44
CA GLN A 232 20.40 -1.20 -0.84
C GLN A 232 19.01 -1.87 -0.89
N LYS A 233 18.65 -2.64 0.14
CA LYS A 233 17.33 -3.26 0.21
C LYS A 233 16.32 -2.23 0.68
N ARG A 234 15.28 -2.02 -0.11
CA ARG A 234 14.13 -1.19 0.24
C ARG A 234 13.61 -1.50 1.65
N ASP A 235 13.30 -0.45 2.39
CA ASP A 235 13.09 -0.47 3.84
C ASP A 235 11.94 0.45 4.31
N TYR A 236 11.00 0.79 3.44
CA TYR A 236 9.84 1.60 3.80
C TYR A 236 8.51 0.88 3.57
N LEU A 237 7.55 1.12 4.47
CA LEU A 237 6.14 0.73 4.31
C LEU A 237 5.43 1.67 3.33
N SER A 238 4.33 1.18 2.74
CA SER A 238 3.67 1.88 1.65
C SER A 238 2.17 1.88 1.73
N ILE A 239 1.60 2.89 1.09
CA ILE A 239 0.24 2.86 0.56
C ILE A 239 0.31 2.08 -0.76
N THR A 240 -0.50 1.03 -0.87
CA THR A 240 -0.37 0.04 -1.96
C THR A 240 -1.61 -0.04 -2.84
N PRO A 241 -1.90 0.95 -3.69
CA PRO A 241 -2.94 0.80 -4.70
C PRO A 241 -2.55 -0.28 -5.70
N LYS A 242 -3.51 -1.15 -6.02
CA LYS A 242 -3.34 -2.17 -7.05
C LYS A 242 -3.73 -1.60 -8.41
N VAL A 243 -2.96 -1.92 -9.44
CA VAL A 243 -3.17 -1.39 -10.79
C VAL A 243 -4.54 -1.80 -11.35
N GLU A 244 -4.99 -3.02 -11.08
CA GLU A 244 -6.32 -3.46 -11.49
C GLU A 244 -7.44 -2.64 -10.85
N ASP A 245 -7.25 -2.17 -9.61
CA ASP A 245 -8.22 -1.37 -8.87
C ASP A 245 -8.27 0.06 -9.39
N LEU A 246 -7.14 0.64 -9.82
CA LEU A 246 -7.09 2.03 -10.33
C LEU A 246 -8.03 2.25 -11.52
N LYS A 247 -8.17 1.26 -12.42
CA LYS A 247 -9.06 1.36 -13.59
C LYS A 247 -10.54 1.39 -13.20
N VAL A 248 -10.93 0.53 -12.26
CA VAL A 248 -12.32 0.45 -11.81
C VAL A 248 -12.69 1.61 -10.88
N VAL A 249 -11.72 2.16 -10.15
CA VAL A 249 -11.88 3.43 -9.41
C VAL A 249 -12.02 4.61 -10.36
N TYR A 250 -11.20 4.70 -11.41
CA TYR A 250 -11.35 5.72 -12.46
C TYR A 250 -12.76 5.71 -13.07
N LYS A 251 -13.28 4.53 -13.39
CA LYS A 251 -14.66 4.35 -13.89
C LYS A 251 -15.71 4.78 -12.87
N TRP A 252 -15.51 4.50 -11.59
CA TRP A 252 -16.41 4.97 -10.55
C TRP A 252 -16.43 6.50 -10.46
N ILE A 253 -15.26 7.14 -10.53
CA ILE A 253 -15.15 8.60 -10.59
C ILE A 253 -15.82 9.16 -11.85
N GLU A 254 -15.74 8.48 -12.99
CA GLU A 254 -16.46 8.87 -14.22
C GLU A 254 -17.98 8.89 -14.04
N ASN A 255 -18.54 7.92 -13.31
CA ASN A 255 -19.98 7.79 -13.13
C ASN A 255 -20.57 8.73 -12.06
N PHE A 256 -19.82 8.96 -10.98
CA PHE A 256 -20.32 9.69 -9.81
C PHE A 256 -19.66 11.04 -9.58
N ASN A 257 -18.48 11.26 -10.15
CA ASN A 257 -17.71 12.49 -10.02
C ASN A 257 -17.43 12.91 -8.56
N VAL A 258 -17.24 11.91 -7.70
CA VAL A 258 -16.93 12.11 -6.27
C VAL A 258 -15.41 11.96 -6.05
N PRO A 259 -14.77 12.87 -5.29
CA PRO A 259 -13.38 12.76 -4.86
C PRO A 259 -13.06 11.39 -4.22
N HIS A 260 -11.93 10.79 -4.57
CA HIS A 260 -11.59 9.43 -4.13
C HIS A 260 -10.22 9.40 -3.43
N PHE A 261 -10.12 8.61 -2.36
CA PHE A 261 -8.95 8.56 -1.48
C PHE A 261 -8.58 7.13 -1.10
N TYR A 262 -7.31 6.91 -0.78
CA TYR A 262 -6.79 5.65 -0.27
C TYR A 262 -6.26 5.86 1.14
N PHE A 263 -6.80 5.13 2.11
CA PHE A 263 -6.35 5.17 3.50
C PHE A 263 -5.64 3.88 3.84
N GLN A 264 -4.36 3.98 4.20
CA GLN A 264 -3.54 2.87 4.65
C GLN A 264 -3.53 2.84 6.18
N VAL A 265 -4.20 1.83 6.74
CA VAL A 265 -4.31 1.56 8.17
C VAL A 265 -3.21 0.59 8.61
N PHE A 266 -2.37 1.04 9.54
CA PHE A 266 -1.44 0.24 10.32
C PHE A 266 -1.99 0.04 11.73
N PHE A 267 -1.37 -0.84 12.51
CA PHE A 267 -1.83 -1.11 13.88
C PHE A 267 -1.52 0.01 14.88
N ASP A 268 -0.73 1.00 14.47
CA ASP A 268 -0.35 2.17 15.27
C ASP A 268 -0.69 3.52 14.62
N LYS A 269 -0.84 3.60 13.28
CA LYS A 269 -1.10 4.87 12.55
C LYS A 269 -1.95 4.67 11.30
N ILE A 270 -2.50 5.76 10.78
CA ILE A 270 -3.23 5.77 9.50
C ILE A 270 -2.70 6.90 8.62
N TYR A 271 -2.49 6.59 7.34
CA TYR A 271 -2.08 7.55 6.30
C TYR A 271 -3.12 7.62 5.19
N GLY A 272 -3.36 8.81 4.64
CA GLY A 272 -4.30 9.06 3.55
C GLY A 272 -3.62 9.67 2.34
N ILE A 273 -4.08 9.34 1.15
CA ILE A 273 -3.65 9.98 -0.10
C ILE A 273 -4.82 10.06 -1.09
N SER A 274 -4.96 11.17 -1.81
CA SER A 274 -5.99 11.29 -2.85
C SER A 274 -5.63 10.49 -4.09
N PHE A 275 -6.64 10.00 -4.81
CA PHE A 275 -6.47 9.36 -6.12
C PHE A 275 -5.81 10.32 -7.12
N GLU A 276 -6.18 11.62 -7.07
CA GLU A 276 -5.53 12.68 -7.84
C GLU A 276 -4.01 12.72 -7.59
N ARG A 277 -3.59 12.67 -6.32
CA ARG A 277 -2.17 12.69 -5.94
C ARG A 277 -1.47 11.38 -6.31
N ILE A 278 -2.14 10.23 -6.22
CA ILE A 278 -1.61 8.95 -6.73
C ILE A 278 -1.29 9.07 -8.22
N LEU A 279 -2.24 9.54 -9.04
CA LEU A 279 -2.03 9.70 -10.47
C LEU A 279 -0.89 10.68 -10.75
N SER A 280 -0.87 11.83 -10.08
CA SER A 280 0.21 12.81 -10.23
C SER A 280 1.60 12.24 -9.89
N ILE A 281 1.71 11.39 -8.87
CA ILE A 281 2.98 10.76 -8.49
C ILE A 281 3.47 9.81 -9.58
N ILE A 282 2.58 8.96 -10.10
CA ILE A 282 2.96 7.90 -11.05
C ILE A 282 3.08 8.42 -12.50
N SER A 283 2.55 9.61 -12.79
CA SER A 283 2.73 10.28 -14.08
C SER A 283 4.12 10.88 -14.27
N ASP A 284 4.88 11.09 -13.19
CA ASP A 284 6.21 11.70 -13.23
C ASP A 284 7.29 10.64 -13.00
N SER A 285 8.12 10.40 -14.02
CA SER A 285 9.17 9.36 -13.99
C SER A 285 10.26 9.64 -12.96
N ASP A 286 10.47 10.91 -12.58
CA ASP A 286 11.50 11.27 -11.60
C ASP A 286 11.12 10.79 -10.18
N ASN A 287 9.85 10.45 -9.97
CA ASN A 287 9.34 9.90 -8.72
C ASN A 287 9.59 8.39 -8.56
N GLU A 288 9.90 7.66 -9.64
CA GLU A 288 10.15 6.21 -9.55
C GLU A 288 11.49 5.92 -8.85
N GLY A 289 11.49 4.97 -7.92
CA GLY A 289 12.64 4.65 -7.06
C GLY A 289 12.82 5.61 -5.88
N CYS A 290 12.29 6.83 -5.96
CA CYS A 290 12.37 7.84 -4.89
C CYS A 290 11.10 7.93 -4.04
N ILE A 291 9.93 7.99 -4.66
CA ILE A 291 8.61 8.16 -4.01
C ILE A 291 7.79 6.88 -4.11
N PHE A 292 7.83 6.23 -5.28
CA PHE A 292 7.10 4.99 -5.53
C PHE A 292 7.97 3.97 -6.25
N SER A 293 7.51 2.72 -6.24
CA SER A 293 8.03 1.67 -7.12
C SER A 293 6.89 0.78 -7.59
N VAL A 294 7.07 0.13 -8.74
CA VAL A 294 6.11 -0.84 -9.27
C VAL A 294 6.61 -2.25 -8.98
N GLU A 295 5.75 -3.09 -8.40
CA GLU A 295 6.05 -4.51 -8.15
C GLU A 295 5.00 -5.40 -8.81
N GLN A 296 5.46 -6.39 -9.57
CA GLN A 296 4.63 -7.45 -10.13
C GLN A 296 4.63 -8.66 -9.20
N ASP A 297 3.45 -9.22 -8.93
CA ASP A 297 3.32 -10.43 -8.12
C ASP A 297 3.94 -11.62 -8.87
N THR A 298 4.90 -12.29 -8.23
CA THR A 298 5.62 -13.44 -8.79
C THR A 298 4.74 -14.69 -8.94
N LYS A 299 3.64 -14.79 -8.19
CA LYS A 299 2.66 -15.89 -8.28
C LYS A 299 1.51 -15.58 -9.22
N ASN A 300 1.19 -14.30 -9.42
CA ASN A 300 0.12 -13.87 -10.30
C ASN A 300 0.58 -12.67 -11.12
N HIS A 301 1.21 -12.93 -12.26
CA HIS A 301 1.75 -11.90 -13.16
C HIS A 301 0.73 -10.84 -13.62
N ASN A 302 -0.57 -11.08 -13.44
CA ASN A 302 -1.61 -10.11 -13.74
C ASN A 302 -1.85 -9.08 -12.61
N LYS A 303 -1.30 -9.27 -11.41
CA LYS A 303 -1.43 -8.35 -10.28
C LYS A 303 -0.18 -7.50 -10.15
N THR A 304 -0.35 -6.21 -10.40
CA THR A 304 0.71 -5.21 -10.27
C THR A 304 0.34 -4.26 -9.15
N THR A 305 1.26 -4.02 -8.23
CA THR A 305 1.05 -3.14 -7.08
C THR A 305 1.98 -1.95 -7.20
N ILE A 306 1.42 -0.75 -7.08
CA ILE A 306 2.20 0.48 -6.95
C ILE A 306 2.46 0.67 -5.46
N LYS A 307 3.71 0.87 -5.07
CA LYS A 307 4.11 1.02 -3.67
C LYS A 307 4.62 2.43 -3.40
N ILE A 308 3.72 3.29 -2.93
CA ILE A 308 4.01 4.70 -2.60
C ILE A 308 4.46 4.78 -1.15
N LYS A 309 5.59 5.43 -0.85
CA LYS A 309 6.08 5.67 0.51
C LYS A 309 4.97 6.19 1.42
N SER A 310 4.71 5.54 2.56
CA SER A 310 3.65 5.97 3.49
C SER A 310 3.84 7.41 3.97
N SER A 311 5.09 7.85 4.15
CA SER A 311 5.45 9.23 4.53
C SER A 311 5.05 10.31 3.51
N ILE A 312 4.63 9.93 2.31
CA ILE A 312 4.13 10.86 1.29
C ILE A 312 2.64 11.14 1.48
N GLY A 313 1.92 10.22 2.12
CA GLY A 313 0.54 10.43 2.53
C GLY A 313 0.44 11.35 3.74
N ASP A 314 -0.73 11.93 3.92
CA ASP A 314 -1.07 12.77 5.07
C ASP A 314 -1.40 11.87 6.26
N VAL A 315 -0.96 12.24 7.46
CA VAL A 315 -1.25 11.44 8.67
C VAL A 315 -2.71 11.68 9.03
N ILE A 316 -3.52 10.63 8.96
CA ILE A 316 -4.96 10.68 9.26
C ILE A 316 -5.25 10.29 10.70
N ALA A 317 -4.44 9.41 11.28
CA ALA A 317 -4.48 9.12 12.70
C ALA A 317 -3.06 8.95 13.24
N HIS A 318 -2.73 9.69 14.29
CA HIS A 318 -1.42 9.62 14.94
C HIS A 318 -1.24 8.39 15.82
N LYS A 319 -2.36 7.77 16.21
CA LYS A 319 -2.41 6.62 17.08
C LYS A 319 -3.59 5.73 16.71
N VAL A 320 -3.36 4.43 16.79
CA VAL A 320 -4.39 3.39 16.79
C VAL A 320 -4.20 2.56 18.05
N ASP A 321 -5.25 2.42 18.87
CA ASP A 321 -5.29 1.38 19.89
C ASP A 321 -5.63 0.05 19.21
N GLU A 322 -4.79 -0.96 19.47
CA GLU A 322 -4.91 -2.27 18.83
C GLU A 322 -6.23 -2.98 19.21
N PRO A 323 -6.82 -3.75 18.28
CA PRO A 323 -7.98 -4.58 18.58
C PRO A 323 -7.59 -5.79 19.42
N SER A 324 -8.57 -6.34 20.14
CA SER A 324 -8.48 -7.73 20.60
C SER A 324 -8.56 -8.68 19.40
N HIS A 325 -7.86 -9.81 19.46
CA HIS A 325 -7.89 -10.82 18.40
C HIS A 325 -8.14 -12.22 18.97
N HIS A 326 -8.85 -13.06 18.22
CA HIS A 326 -9.15 -14.43 18.61
C HIS A 326 -9.27 -15.34 17.38
N SER A 327 -9.05 -16.64 17.59
CA SER A 327 -9.20 -17.63 16.51
C SER A 327 -10.67 -18.02 16.34
N VAL A 328 -11.12 -18.03 15.10
CA VAL A 328 -12.47 -18.45 14.70
C VAL A 328 -12.38 -19.70 13.84
N ARG A 329 -13.20 -20.71 14.17
CA ARG A 329 -13.40 -21.94 13.38
C ARG A 329 -14.62 -21.76 12.49
N ARG A 330 -14.43 -21.82 11.16
CA ARG A 330 -15.50 -21.88 10.16
C ARG A 330 -15.53 -23.26 9.52
N GLU A 331 -16.71 -23.85 9.41
CA GLU A 331 -16.92 -25.11 8.71
C GLU A 331 -17.51 -24.81 7.33
N LEU A 332 -16.79 -25.23 6.29
CA LEU A 332 -17.20 -25.13 4.90
C LEU A 332 -17.88 -26.44 4.44
N THR A 333 -18.34 -26.44 3.19
CA THR A 333 -18.91 -27.61 2.53
C THR A 333 -18.00 -28.85 2.62
N ARG A 334 -18.63 -30.03 2.64
CA ARG A 334 -17.95 -31.34 2.76
C ARG A 334 -17.13 -31.54 4.05
N GLY A 335 -17.47 -30.83 5.12
CA GLY A 335 -16.82 -30.98 6.44
C GLY A 335 -15.42 -30.38 6.51
N ARG A 336 -15.03 -29.53 5.56
CA ARG A 336 -13.74 -28.85 5.56
C ARG A 336 -13.73 -27.77 6.64
N LEU A 337 -12.66 -27.71 7.42
CA LEU A 337 -12.48 -26.69 8.46
C LEU A 337 -11.50 -25.60 7.99
N LEU A 338 -11.85 -24.36 8.29
CA LEU A 338 -10.96 -23.21 8.19
C LEU A 338 -10.84 -22.54 9.56
N PHE A 339 -9.61 -22.18 9.90
CA PHE A 339 -9.29 -21.40 11.09
C PHE A 339 -8.71 -20.08 10.63
N HIS A 340 -9.23 -18.97 11.14
CA HIS A 340 -8.73 -17.63 10.84
C HIS A 340 -8.73 -16.78 12.11
N VAL A 341 -8.12 -15.60 12.05
CA VAL A 341 -8.11 -14.63 13.16
C VAL A 341 -9.15 -13.54 12.88
N ALA A 342 -10.01 -13.28 13.86
CA ALA A 342 -10.94 -12.17 13.84
C ALA A 342 -10.50 -11.06 14.81
N PHE A 343 -10.83 -9.82 14.47
CA PHE A 343 -10.43 -8.62 15.20
C PHE A 343 -11.67 -7.91 15.77
N ASN A 344 -11.59 -7.47 17.03
CA ASN A 344 -12.68 -6.77 17.70
C ASN A 344 -12.18 -5.61 18.57
N GLY A 345 -12.83 -4.45 18.43
CA GLY A 345 -12.48 -3.20 19.10
C GLY A 345 -11.34 -2.45 18.40
N GLY A 346 -10.60 -1.66 19.18
CA GLY A 346 -9.60 -0.72 18.69
C GLY A 346 -10.17 0.70 18.59
N THR A 347 -9.29 1.69 18.48
CA THR A 347 -9.69 3.11 18.37
C THR A 347 -8.65 3.90 17.59
N ALA A 348 -9.06 4.60 16.54
CA ALA A 348 -8.19 5.51 15.81
C ALA A 348 -8.35 6.93 16.34
N TYR A 349 -7.23 7.58 16.63
CA TYR A 349 -7.18 8.96 17.11
C TYR A 349 -6.84 9.87 15.93
N LEU A 350 -7.89 10.44 15.34
CA LEU A 350 -7.79 11.21 14.10
C LEU A 350 -6.95 12.48 14.28
N ASP A 351 -6.08 12.75 13.31
CA ASP A 351 -5.58 14.09 13.02
C ASP A 351 -6.66 14.81 12.22
N VAL A 352 -7.51 15.54 12.95
CA VAL A 352 -8.67 16.23 12.39
C VAL A 352 -8.25 17.27 11.36
N ASP A 353 -7.16 18.00 11.59
CA ASP A 353 -6.72 19.07 10.69
C ASP A 353 -6.24 18.48 9.35
N ASN A 354 -5.46 17.40 9.39
CA ASN A 354 -5.03 16.71 8.16
C ASN A 354 -6.20 16.05 7.43
N LEU A 355 -7.15 15.44 8.15
CA LEU A 355 -8.33 14.83 7.54
C LEU A 355 -9.19 15.87 6.81
N ILE A 356 -9.44 17.02 7.45
CA ILE A 356 -10.17 18.15 6.87
C ILE A 356 -9.46 18.66 5.63
N SER A 357 -8.14 18.88 5.74
CA SER A 357 -7.32 19.36 4.63
C SER A 357 -7.32 18.38 3.45
N LEU A 358 -7.18 17.07 3.71
CA LEU A 358 -7.13 16.05 2.67
C LEU A 358 -8.48 15.92 1.95
N LEU A 359 -9.58 15.88 2.70
CA LEU A 359 -10.93 15.75 2.15
C LEU A 359 -11.49 17.08 1.62
N ASN A 360 -10.75 18.18 1.76
CA ASN A 360 -11.17 19.54 1.41
C ASN A 360 -12.52 19.90 2.05
N ILE A 361 -12.64 19.59 3.34
CA ILE A 361 -13.80 19.90 4.18
C ILE A 361 -13.61 21.29 4.81
N ASP A 362 -14.70 21.98 5.11
CA ASP A 362 -14.64 23.23 5.88
C ASP A 362 -14.42 22.93 7.37
N ARG A 363 -13.40 23.57 7.95
CA ARG A 363 -13.02 23.38 9.36
C ARG A 363 -14.13 23.74 10.34
N GLU A 364 -14.97 24.72 10.02
CA GLU A 364 -16.10 25.08 10.89
C GLU A 364 -17.18 23.99 10.95
N ASN A 365 -17.14 23.04 10.01
CA ASN A 365 -18.15 21.99 9.84
C ASN A 365 -17.71 20.61 10.36
N PHE A 366 -16.43 20.37 10.63
CA PHE A 366 -15.98 19.03 11.01
C PHE A 366 -16.32 18.68 12.45
#